data_AF-A0A2V6R0V5-F1
#
_entry.id   AF-A0A2V6R0V5-F1
#
_cell.length_a   1.000
_cell.length_b   1.000
_cell.length_c   1.000
_cell.angle_alpha   90.00
_cell.angle_beta   90.00
_cell.angle_gamma   90.00
#
_symmetry.space_group_name_H-M   'P 1'
#
loop_
_entity.id
_entity.type
_entity.pdbx_description
1 polymer ?
#
loop_
_entity_poly.entity_id
_entity_poly.type
_entity_poly.pdbx_seq_one_letter_code
_entity_poly.pdbx_strand_id
1 'polypeptide(L)'
;MFSGGTYDEVARWLRNFLTSHAKRVSPRVEVVLDAGDAREGKSYGARLRVGARVSPVVELDFHEVAEGRGSLAWCAELAERTQALARELLAERGTADARTR
;
A
#
# COMPACT_ATOMS: atom_id res chain seq x y z
N MET A 1 -19.60 -15.60 -12.96
CA MET A 1 -19.17 -15.72 -11.55
C MET A 1 -17.71 -15.29 -11.50
N PHE A 2 -17.40 -14.15 -10.88
CA PHE A 2 -16.03 -13.63 -10.82
C PHE A 2 -15.23 -14.42 -9.79
N SER A 3 -14.19 -15.14 -10.20
CA SER A 3 -13.35 -15.96 -9.31
C SER A 3 -12.32 -15.14 -8.51
N GLY A 4 -12.31 -13.81 -8.68
CA GLY A 4 -11.33 -12.90 -8.08
C GLY A 4 -11.58 -12.54 -6.61
N GLY A 5 -12.60 -13.13 -5.96
CA GLY A 5 -12.96 -12.87 -4.57
C GLY A 5 -13.86 -11.64 -4.38
N THR A 6 -14.44 -11.53 -3.19
CA THR A 6 -15.22 -10.37 -2.76
C THR A 6 -14.33 -9.15 -2.53
N TYR A 7 -14.91 -7.95 -2.58
CA TYR A 7 -14.19 -6.70 -2.29
C TYR A 7 -13.44 -6.77 -0.95
N ASP A 8 -14.08 -7.28 0.11
CA ASP A 8 -13.45 -7.41 1.43
C ASP A 8 -12.30 -8.43 1.48
N GLU A 9 -12.42 -9.54 0.74
CA GLU A 9 -11.35 -10.53 0.64
C GLU A 9 -10.13 -9.95 -0.10
N VAL A 10 -10.38 -9.20 -1.16
CA VAL A 10 -9.33 -8.52 -1.93
C VAL A 10 -8.70 -7.39 -1.10
N ALA A 11 -9.49 -6.61 -0.36
CA ALA A 11 -9.00 -5.60 0.57
C ALA A 11 -8.10 -6.20 1.66
N ARG A 12 -8.52 -7.33 2.25
CA ARG A 12 -7.73 -8.04 3.26
C ARG A 12 -6.41 -8.54 2.70
N TRP A 13 -6.45 -9.15 1.51
CA TRP A 13 -5.23 -9.58 0.82
C TRP A 13 -4.30 -8.40 0.55
N LEU A 14 -4.83 -7.32 -0.01
CA LEU A 14 -4.05 -6.13 -0.37
C LEU A 14 -3.40 -5.50 0.86
N ARG A 15 -4.13 -5.37 1.97
CA ARG A 15 -3.58 -4.88 3.24
C ARG A 15 -2.39 -5.72 3.71
N ASN A 16 -2.52 -7.04 3.68
CA ASN A 16 -1.46 -7.96 4.11
C ASN A 16 -0.25 -7.89 3.20
N PHE A 17 -0.48 -7.81 1.88
CA PHE A 17 0.56 -7.70 0.88
C PHE A 17 1.39 -6.43 1.08
N LEU A 18 0.72 -5.26 1.06
CA LEU A 18 1.37 -3.97 1.23
C LEU A 18 2.11 -3.89 2.57
N THR A 19 1.50 -4.39 3.65
CA THR A 19 2.12 -4.39 4.99
C THR A 19 3.40 -5.21 4.97
N SER A 20 3.36 -6.43 4.45
CA SER A 20 4.53 -7.32 4.41
C SER A 20 5.69 -6.70 3.64
N HIS A 21 5.42 -6.05 2.51
CA HIS A 21 6.45 -5.41 1.69
C HIS A 21 6.96 -4.08 2.27
N ALA A 22 6.10 -3.28 2.90
CA ALA A 22 6.51 -2.07 3.61
C ALA A 22 7.43 -2.40 4.81
N LYS A 23 7.10 -3.46 5.57
CA LYS A 23 7.88 -3.89 6.74
C LYS A 23 9.27 -4.42 6.38
N ARG A 24 9.50 -4.90 5.14
CA ARG A 24 10.84 -5.24 4.65
C ARG A 24 11.77 -4.04 4.56
N VAL A 25 11.23 -2.83 4.34
CA VAL A 25 12.01 -1.59 4.34
C VAL A 25 12.24 -1.10 5.76
N SER A 26 11.19 -1.05 6.58
CA SER A 26 11.31 -0.74 8.00
C SER A 26 10.13 -1.26 8.80
N PRO A 27 10.35 -1.87 9.98
CA PRO A 27 9.27 -2.34 10.83
C PRO A 27 8.40 -1.20 11.38
N ARG A 28 8.82 0.06 11.25
CA ARG A 28 8.06 1.24 11.70
C ARG A 28 7.05 1.77 10.68
N VAL A 29 7.11 1.30 9.44
CA VAL A 29 6.18 1.72 8.39
C VAL A 29 4.86 0.98 8.56
N GLU A 30 3.77 1.72 8.63
CA GLU A 30 2.40 1.21 8.72
C GLU A 30 1.66 1.44 7.39
N VAL A 31 0.74 0.55 7.07
CA VAL A 31 -0.16 0.69 5.92
C VAL A 31 -1.54 1.11 6.40
N VAL A 32 -2.06 2.19 5.81
CA VAL A 32 -3.46 2.60 5.96
C VAL A 32 -4.14 2.33 4.63
N LEU A 33 -5.07 1.37 4.64
CA LEU A 33 -5.95 1.08 3.52
C LEU A 33 -7.33 1.67 3.84
N ASP A 34 -7.75 2.61 3.00
CA ASP A 34 -9.07 3.20 2.95
C ASP A 34 -9.91 2.41 1.93
N ALA A 35 -10.92 1.72 2.44
CA ALA A 35 -11.81 0.83 1.70
C ALA A 35 -13.23 1.01 2.26
N GLY A 36 -14.23 1.05 1.39
CA GLY A 36 -15.61 1.38 1.74
C GLY A 36 -16.10 2.72 1.19
N ASP A 37 -17.31 3.12 1.57
CA ASP A 37 -18.00 4.35 1.13
C ASP A 37 -18.01 4.51 -0.40
N ALA A 38 -17.52 5.65 -0.91
CA ALA A 38 -17.51 5.96 -2.34
C ALA A 38 -16.61 5.03 -3.19
N ARG A 39 -15.69 4.29 -2.54
CA ARG A 39 -14.73 3.38 -3.18
C ARG A 39 -15.17 1.92 -3.19
N GLU A 40 -16.23 1.58 -2.45
CA GLU A 40 -16.69 0.19 -2.34
C GLU A 40 -16.99 -0.41 -3.72
N GLY A 41 -16.40 -1.58 -3.99
CA GLY A 41 -16.52 -2.27 -5.27
C GLY A 41 -15.81 -1.61 -6.45
N LYS A 42 -15.07 -0.50 -6.24
CA LYS A 42 -14.40 0.26 -7.32
C LYS A 42 -12.89 0.33 -7.12
N SER A 43 -12.45 0.71 -5.93
CA SER A 43 -11.04 1.00 -5.70
C SER A 43 -10.65 0.91 -4.23
N TYR A 44 -9.37 1.07 -3.95
CA TYR A 44 -8.79 1.19 -2.62
C TYR A 44 -7.85 2.39 -2.57
N GLY A 45 -7.93 3.17 -1.50
CA GLY A 45 -6.96 4.21 -1.20
C GLY A 45 -5.87 3.67 -0.27
N ALA A 46 -4.67 3.44 -0.77
CA ALA A 46 -3.53 3.00 0.05
C ALA A 46 -2.58 4.15 0.37
N ARG A 47 -2.12 4.24 1.62
CA ARG A 47 -1.02 5.15 2.00
C ARG A 47 -0.14 4.52 3.08
N LEU A 48 1.12 4.93 3.10
CA LEU A 48 2.10 4.54 4.12
C LEU A 48 2.19 5.61 5.20
N ARG A 49 2.50 5.20 6.43
CA ARG A 49 2.65 6.10 7.57
C ARG A 49 3.85 5.71 8.42
N VAL A 50 4.60 6.72 8.88
CA VAL A 50 5.65 6.56 9.91
C VAL A 50 5.49 7.70 10.91
N GLY A 51 5.08 7.37 12.13
CA GLY A 51 4.73 8.38 13.14
C GLY A 51 3.58 9.27 12.64
N ALA A 52 3.83 10.58 12.56
CA ALA A 52 2.88 11.59 12.06
C ALA A 52 2.97 11.83 10.54
N ARG A 53 3.99 11.28 9.84
CA ARG A 53 4.15 11.46 8.40
C ARG A 53 3.35 10.42 7.62
N VAL A 54 2.74 10.87 6.53
CA VAL A 54 1.95 10.03 5.63
C VAL A 54 2.42 10.25 4.19
N SER A 55 2.46 9.18 3.40
CA SER A 55 2.68 9.28 1.96
C SER A 55 1.44 9.85 1.26
N PRO A 56 1.58 10.28 -0.01
CA PRO A 56 0.44 10.44 -0.90
C PRO A 56 -0.43 9.18 -0.96
N VAL A 57 -1.71 9.36 -1.29
CA VAL A 57 -2.64 8.24 -1.53
C VAL A 57 -2.33 7.63 -2.89
N VAL A 58 -2.19 6.31 -2.90
CA VAL A 58 -2.14 5.48 -4.09
C VAL A 58 -3.52 4.87 -4.28
N GLU A 59 -4.22 5.30 -5.32
CA GLU A 59 -5.48 4.69 -5.73
C GLU A 59 -5.18 3.38 -6.48
N LEU A 60 -5.87 2.31 -6.12
CA LEU A 60 -5.74 0.97 -6.70
C LEU A 60 -7.13 0.50 -7.12
N ASP A 61 -7.33 0.20 -8.39
CA ASP A 61 -8.60 -0.31 -8.89
C ASP A 61 -8.91 -1.71 -8.32
N PHE A 62 -10.17 -1.95 -7.99
CA PHE A 62 -10.60 -3.21 -7.41
C PHE A 62 -10.36 -4.40 -8.34
N HIS A 63 -10.73 -4.26 -9.62
CA HIS A 63 -10.61 -5.32 -10.60
C HIS A 63 -9.14 -5.61 -10.92
N GLU A 64 -8.33 -4.56 -11.10
CA GLU A 64 -6.89 -4.72 -11.32
C GLU A 64 -6.21 -5.47 -10.17
N VAL A 65 -6.55 -5.16 -8.91
CA VAL A 65 -6.00 -5.88 -7.75
C VAL A 65 -6.52 -7.31 -7.68
N ALA A 66 -7.81 -7.52 -7.94
CA ALA A 66 -8.43 -8.83 -7.85
C ALA A 66 -7.88 -9.82 -8.91
N GLU A 67 -7.54 -9.32 -10.10
CA GLU A 67 -6.91 -10.10 -11.17
C GLU A 67 -5.38 -10.21 -10.95
N GLY A 68 -4.74 -9.08 -10.63
CA GLY A 68 -3.29 -8.96 -10.50
C GLY A 68 -2.68 -9.78 -9.36
N ARG A 69 -3.44 -10.04 -8.29
CA ARG A 69 -2.97 -10.84 -7.13
C ARG A 69 -2.56 -12.28 -7.47
N GLY A 70 -3.00 -12.81 -8.62
CA GLY A 70 -2.58 -14.12 -9.13
C GLY A 70 -1.32 -14.06 -10.01
N SER A 71 -0.87 -12.87 -10.42
CA SER A 71 0.27 -12.65 -11.31
C SER A 71 1.53 -12.31 -10.53
N LEU A 72 2.58 -13.11 -10.70
CA LEU A 72 3.87 -12.87 -10.05
C LEU A 72 4.52 -11.56 -10.52
N ALA A 73 4.42 -11.24 -11.81
CA ALA A 73 4.97 -10.00 -12.36
C ALA A 73 4.28 -8.77 -11.77
N TRP A 74 2.95 -8.78 -11.74
CA TRP A 74 2.16 -7.69 -11.16
C TRP A 74 2.43 -7.54 -9.66
N CYS A 75 2.53 -8.65 -8.93
CA CYS A 75 2.91 -8.63 -7.52
C CYS A 75 4.30 -8.01 -7.32
N ALA A 76 5.28 -8.35 -8.17
CA ALA A 76 6.64 -7.79 -8.08
C ALA A 76 6.64 -6.27 -8.29
N GLU A 77 5.88 -5.78 -9.28
CA GLU A 77 5.74 -4.33 -9.54
C GLU A 77 5.10 -3.61 -8.36
N LEU A 78 4.00 -4.15 -7.81
CA LEU A 78 3.35 -3.56 -6.64
C LEU A 78 4.26 -3.57 -5.41
N ALA A 79 5.03 -4.65 -5.22
CA ALA A 79 6.01 -4.76 -4.15
C ALA A 79 7.12 -3.71 -4.26
N GLU A 80 7.68 -3.52 -5.46
CA GLU A 80 8.71 -2.50 -5.70
C GLU A 80 8.17 -1.09 -5.48
N ARG A 81 6.97 -0.78 -6.01
CA ARG A 81 6.30 0.50 -5.78
C ARG A 81 6.08 0.77 -4.29
N THR A 82 5.64 -0.23 -3.53
CA THR A 82 5.41 -0.11 -2.08
C THR A 82 6.71 0.16 -1.33
N GLN A 83 7.79 -0.55 -1.69
CA GLN A 83 9.10 -0.37 -1.06
C GLN A 83 9.73 0.97 -1.42
N ALA A 84 9.59 1.44 -2.67
CA ALA A 84 10.05 2.76 -3.09
C ALA A 84 9.38 3.87 -2.27
N LEU A 85 8.05 3.82 -2.16
CA LEU A 85 7.28 4.78 -1.35
C LEU A 85 7.68 4.75 0.13
N ALA A 86 7.97 3.57 0.69
CA ALA A 86 8.44 3.43 2.05
C ALA A 86 9.84 4.05 2.24
N ARG A 87 10.76 3.87 1.28
CA ARG A 87 12.10 4.47 1.30
C ARG A 87 12.03 5.99 1.21
N GLU A 88 11.19 6.53 0.33
CA GLU A 88 10.95 7.98 0.19
C GLU A 88 10.45 8.58 1.51
N LEU A 89 9.41 7.97 2.10
CA LEU A 89 8.84 8.39 3.39
C LEU A 89 9.87 8.41 4.53
N LEU A 90 10.84 7.48 4.51
CA LEU A 90 11.93 7.42 5.49
C LEU A 90 13.07 8.40 5.17
N ALA A 91 13.36 8.68 3.90
CA ALA A 91 14.36 9.66 3.49
C ALA A 91 13.95 11.08 3.90
N GLU A 92 12.66 11.41 3.75
CA GLU A 92 12.09 12.67 4.24
C GLU A 92 12.20 12.81 5.77
N ARG A 93 12.23 11.69 6.51
CA ARG A 93 12.52 11.70 7.94
C ARG A 93 13.96 12.09 8.24
N GLY A 94 14.92 11.55 7.49
CA GLY A 94 16.33 11.89 7.67
C GLY A 94 16.61 13.37 7.43
N THR A 95 16.00 13.97 6.41
CA THR A 95 16.22 15.39 6.08
C THR A 95 15.56 16.35 7.07
N ALA A 96 14.37 16.03 7.57
CA ALA A 96 13.71 16.85 8.58
C ALA A 96 14.40 16.74 9.97
N ASP A 97 14.85 15.55 10.37
CA ASP A 97 15.61 15.36 11.61
C ASP A 97 16.98 16.07 11.52
N ALA A 98 17.61 16.11 10.34
CA ALA A 98 18.89 16.81 10.11
C ALA A 98 18.79 18.34 10.13
N ARG A 99 17.65 18.94 9.73
CA ARG A 99 17.42 20.40 9.79
C ARG A 99 17.13 20.92 11.21
N THR A 100 16.84 20.04 12.15
CA THR A 100 16.47 20.40 13.53
C THR A 100 17.68 20.35 14.49
N ARG A 101 18.88 20.05 13.98
CA ARG A 101 20.15 20.04 14.73
C ARG A 101 21.05 21.17 14.28
#